data_AF-A0A2G6ET97-F1
#
_entry.id   AF-A0A2G6ET97-F1
#
_cell.length_a   1.000
_cell.length_b   1.000
_cell.length_c   1.000
_cell.angle_alpha   90.00
_cell.angle_beta   90.00
_cell.angle_gamma   90.00
#
_symmetry.space_group_name_H-M   'P 1'
#
loop_
_entity.id
_entity.type
_entity.pdbx_description
1 polymer ?
#
loop_
_entity_poly.entity_id
_entity_poly.type
_entity_poly.pdbx_seq_one_letter_code
_entity_poly.pdbx_strand_id
1 'polypeptide(L)'
;MNETVVELSRWQFALTAMYHFIFVPLTLGMSFMLAIMESVYVITGKQVYKDMTKFWGKLFGINFAIGVATGLTMEFQFGMNWSYYSH
;
A
#
# COMPACT_ATOMS: atom_id res chain seq x y z
N MET A 1 -17.36 8.88 27.75
CA MET A 1 -16.41 9.11 26.63
C MET A 1 -16.79 10.44 25.98
N ASN A 2 -15.84 11.32 25.72
CA ASN A 2 -16.14 12.63 25.12
C ASN A 2 -16.51 12.41 23.64
N GLU A 3 -17.72 12.82 23.22
CA GLU A 3 -18.23 12.63 21.86
C GLU A 3 -17.29 13.22 20.80
N THR A 4 -16.70 14.38 21.07
CA THR A 4 -15.73 15.02 20.17
C THR A 4 -14.50 14.14 19.93
N VAL A 5 -14.02 13.44 20.96
CA VAL A 5 -12.87 12.53 20.83
C VAL A 5 -13.24 11.34 19.95
N VAL A 6 -14.46 10.80 20.08
CA VAL A 6 -14.93 9.69 19.24
C VAL A 6 -15.01 10.11 17.78
N GLU A 7 -15.58 11.29 17.51
CA GLU A 7 -15.71 11.80 16.14
C GLU A 7 -14.33 12.05 15.51
N LEU A 8 -13.40 12.68 16.25
CA LEU A 8 -12.04 12.91 15.77
C LEU A 8 -11.29 11.61 15.50
N SER A 9 -11.41 10.60 16.38
CA SER A 9 -10.81 9.28 16.17
C SER A 9 -11.35 8.60 14.90
N ARG A 10 -12.65 8.72 14.62
CA ARG A 10 -13.27 8.19 13.39
C ARG A 10 -12.76 8.90 12.15
N TRP A 11 -12.69 10.23 12.16
CA TRP A 11 -12.17 11.01 11.05
C TRP A 11 -10.68 10.75 10.80
N GLN A 12 -9.87 10.68 11.85
CA GLN A 12 -8.45 10.36 11.74
C GLN A 12 -8.25 8.98 11.10
N PHE A 13 -9.00 7.97 11.56
CA PHE A 13 -8.92 6.62 11.00
C PHE A 13 -9.40 6.57 9.55
N ALA A 14 -10.54 7.21 9.24
CA ALA A 14 -11.10 7.27 7.89
C ALA A 14 -10.12 7.89 6.89
N LEU A 15 -9.51 9.03 7.23
CA LEU A 15 -8.52 9.68 6.38
C LEU A 15 -7.29 8.78 6.16
N THR A 16 -6.77 8.18 7.23
CA THR A 16 -5.60 7.30 7.14
C THR A 16 -5.90 6.07 6.27
N ALA A 17 -7.06 5.47 6.45
CA ALA A 17 -7.54 4.33 5.66
C ALA A 17 -7.70 4.68 4.18
N MET A 18 -8.36 5.80 3.87
CA MET A 18 -8.54 6.25 2.49
C MET A 18 -7.20 6.54 1.80
N TYR A 19 -6.28 7.24 2.47
CA TYR A 19 -4.95 7.52 1.92
C TYR A 19 -4.16 6.24 1.68
N HIS A 20 -4.12 5.32 2.64
CA HIS A 20 -3.42 4.04 2.49
C HIS A 20 -3.98 3.22 1.31
N PHE A 21 -5.31 3.16 1.19
CA PHE A 21 -5.97 2.32 0.18
C PHE A 21 -5.83 2.84 -1.26
N ILE A 22 -5.23 4.01 -1.50
CA ILE A 22 -4.81 4.43 -2.84
C ILE A 22 -3.61 3.60 -3.31
N PHE A 23 -2.66 3.32 -2.41
CA PHE A 23 -1.41 2.63 -2.72
C PHE A 23 -1.55 1.10 -2.74
N VAL A 24 -2.51 0.56 -1.99
CA VAL A 24 -2.78 -0.89 -1.89
C VAL A 24 -3.15 -1.55 -3.23
N PRO A 25 -4.20 -1.12 -3.96
CA PRO A 25 -4.61 -1.77 -5.21
C PRO A 25 -3.55 -1.59 -6.30
N LEU A 26 -2.84 -0.45 -6.31
CA LEU A 26 -1.71 -0.24 -7.21
C LEU A 26 -0.57 -1.23 -6.94
N THR A 27 -0.23 -1.47 -5.67
CA THR A 27 0.78 -2.46 -5.29
C THR A 27 0.36 -3.87 -5.70
N LEU A 28 -0.87 -4.27 -5.40
CA LEU A 28 -1.40 -5.59 -5.74
C LEU A 28 -1.48 -5.80 -7.25
N GLY A 29 -1.94 -4.82 -8.02
CA GLY A 29 -2.02 -4.94 -9.49
C GLY A 29 -0.64 -4.96 -10.15
N MET A 30 0.25 -4.06 -9.74
CA MET A 30 1.59 -3.98 -10.33
C MET A 30 2.46 -5.19 -9.97
N SER A 31 2.29 -5.82 -8.81
CA SER A 31 3.08 -7.00 -8.44
C SER A 31 2.86 -8.17 -9.43
N PHE A 32 1.60 -8.47 -9.77
CA PHE A 32 1.27 -9.47 -10.78
C PHE A 32 1.74 -9.04 -12.17
N MET A 33 1.55 -7.76 -12.53
CA MET A 33 2.01 -7.24 -13.81
C MET A 33 3.53 -7.40 -13.99
N LEU A 34 4.33 -7.07 -12.96
CA LEU A 34 5.78 -7.23 -12.96
C LEU A 34 6.19 -8.70 -13.03
N ALA A 35 5.52 -9.57 -12.27
CA ALA A 35 5.77 -11.01 -12.31
C ALA A 35 5.52 -11.59 -13.71
N ILE A 36 4.47 -11.14 -14.40
CA ILE A 36 4.16 -11.55 -15.78
C ILE A 36 5.22 -11.01 -16.75
N MET A 37 5.57 -9.72 -16.68
CA MET A 37 6.60 -9.12 -17.54
C MET A 37 7.96 -9.83 -17.41
N GLU A 38 8.38 -10.10 -16.17
CA GLU A 38 9.63 -10.82 -15.90
C GLU A 38 9.57 -12.27 -16.39
N SER A 39 8.45 -12.96 -16.18
CA SER A 39 8.26 -14.34 -16.68
C SER A 39 8.33 -14.38 -18.20
N VAL A 40 7.70 -13.43 -18.90
CA VAL A 40 7.75 -13.32 -20.36
C VAL A 40 9.18 -12.99 -20.83
N TYR A 41 9.92 -12.14 -20.11
CA TYR A 41 11.35 -11.91 -20.39
C TYR A 41 12.15 -13.22 -20.30
N VAL A 42 11.99 -13.99 -19.23
CA VAL A 42 12.73 -15.24 -19.02
C VAL A 42 12.40 -16.29 -20.09
N ILE A 43 11.13 -16.38 -20.50
CA ILE A 43 10.69 -17.34 -21.53
C ILE A 43 11.15 -16.92 -22.94
N THR A 44 11.06 -15.63 -23.27
CA THR A 44 11.27 -15.14 -24.65
C THR A 44 12.68 -14.61 -24.91
N GLY A 45 13.44 -14.28 -23.87
CA GLY A 45 14.74 -13.61 -23.98
C GLY A 45 14.68 -12.18 -24.54
N LYS A 46 13.49 -11.62 -24.80
CA LYS A 46 13.36 -10.29 -25.43
C LYS A 46 13.65 -9.19 -24.41
N GLN A 47 14.73 -8.45 -24.65
CA GLN A 47 15.24 -7.39 -23.77
C GLN A 47 14.19 -6.33 -23.39
N VAL A 48 13.25 -6.02 -24.29
CA VAL A 48 12.18 -5.05 -24.03
C VAL A 48 11.37 -5.36 -22.76
N TYR A 49 11.10 -6.64 -22.48
CA TYR A 49 10.33 -7.02 -21.29
C TYR A 49 11.12 -6.80 -20.00
N LYS A 50 12.44 -6.99 -20.02
CA LYS A 50 13.33 -6.68 -18.88
C LYS A 50 13.36 -5.18 -18.60
N ASP A 51 13.41 -4.37 -19.65
CA ASP A 51 13.42 -2.91 -19.54
C ASP A 51 12.08 -2.41 -19.00
N MET A 52 10.97 -3.01 -19.44
CA MET A 52 9.63 -2.78 -18.89
C MET A 52 9.55 -3.16 -17.40
N THR A 53 9.99 -4.37 -17.01
CA THR A 53 9.99 -4.80 -15.60
C THR A 53 10.79 -3.81 -14.74
N LYS A 54 11.96 -3.36 -15.19
CA LYS A 54 12.79 -2.40 -14.44
C LYS A 54 12.13 -1.03 -14.31
N PHE A 55 11.53 -0.52 -15.38
CA PHE A 55 10.85 0.78 -15.37
C PHE A 55 9.65 0.77 -14.41
N TRP A 56 8.75 -0.20 -14.59
CA TRP A 56 7.58 -0.34 -13.74
C TRP A 56 7.95 -0.74 -12.31
N GLY A 57 9.02 -1.52 -12.14
CA GLY A 57 9.56 -1.91 -10.83
C GLY A 57 10.04 -0.72 -10.01
N LYS A 58 10.60 0.31 -10.66
CA LYS A 58 10.97 1.56 -9.97
C LYS A 58 9.74 2.29 -9.44
N LEU A 59 8.69 2.43 -10.25
CA LEU A 59 7.43 3.06 -9.83
C LEU A 59 6.72 2.25 -8.73
N PHE A 60 6.72 0.92 -8.87
CA PHE A 60 6.25 0.00 -7.84
C PHE A 60 6.98 0.23 -6.51
N GLY A 61 8.31 0.34 -6.53
CA GLY A 61 9.09 0.57 -5.31
C GLY A 61 8.70 1.86 -4.57
N ILE A 62 8.48 2.95 -5.31
CA ILE A 62 8.03 4.24 -4.73
C ILE A 62 6.63 4.07 -4.11
N ASN A 63 5.69 3.50 -4.86
CA ASN A 63 4.32 3.26 -4.40
C ASN A 63 4.28 2.35 -3.16
N PHE A 64 5.10 1.30 -3.16
CA PHE A 64 5.22 0.34 -2.08
C PHE A 64 5.76 0.98 -0.80
N ALA A 65 6.80 1.83 -0.89
CA ALA A 65 7.36 2.51 0.27
C ALA A 65 6.33 3.40 0.99
N ILE A 66 5.53 4.15 0.23
CA ILE A 66 4.46 4.99 0.78
C ILE A 66 3.32 4.13 1.35
N GLY A 67 2.97 3.04 0.66
CA GLY A 67 2.00 2.06 1.14
C GLY A 67 2.40 1.46 2.50
N VAL A 68 3.66 1.05 2.67
CA VAL A 68 4.16 0.52 3.95
C VAL A 68 4.11 1.58 5.05
N ALA A 69 4.57 2.81 4.78
CA ALA A 69 4.56 3.89 5.78
C ALA A 69 3.15 4.24 6.27
N THR A 70 2.19 4.31 5.35
CA THR A 70 0.77 4.57 5.68
C THR A 70 0.12 3.37 6.37
N GLY A 71 0.50 2.14 6.03
CA GLY A 71 0.03 0.91 6.68
C GLY A 71 0.47 0.81 8.14
N LEU A 72 1.76 1.10 8.42
CA LEU A 72 2.28 1.17 9.79
C LEU A 72 1.54 2.20 10.64
N THR A 73 1.27 3.37 10.06
CA THR A 73 0.50 4.42 10.75
C THR A 73 -0.90 3.93 11.14
N MET A 74 -1.56 3.17 10.26
CA MET A 74 -2.88 2.60 10.53
C MET A 74 -2.84 1.48 11.57
N GLU A 75 -1.82 0.61 11.53
CA GLU A 75 -1.61 -0.45 12.53
C GLU A 75 -1.51 0.14 13.95
N PHE A 76 -0.68 1.17 14.13
CA PHE A 76 -0.53 1.83 15.43
C PHE A 76 -1.78 2.61 15.87
N GLN A 77 -2.66 3.04 14.95
CA GLN A 77 -3.91 3.70 15.32
C GLN A 77 -4.87 2.79 16.09
N PHE A 78 -4.84 1.47 15.87
CA PHE A 78 -5.63 0.53 16.66
C PHE A 78 -5.23 0.57 18.14
N GLY A 79 -3.93 0.57 18.45
CA GLY A 79 -3.44 0.66 19.82
C GLY A 79 -3.64 2.03 20.48
N MET A 80 -3.53 3.13 19.72
CA MET A 80 -3.59 4.49 20.27
C MET A 80 -5.01 5.02 20.44
N ASN A 81 -5.84 4.93 19.39
CA ASN A 81 -7.16 5.58 19.35
C ASN A 81 -8.31 4.60 19.58
N TRP A 82 -8.04 3.29 19.52
CA TRP A 82 -9.02 2.22 19.63
C TRP A 82 -8.63 1.16 20.67
N SER A 83 -7.94 1.57 21.74
CA SER A 83 -7.36 0.64 22.74
C SER A 83 -8.37 -0.31 23.38
N TYR A 84 -9.60 0.12 23.65
CA TYR A 84 -10.65 -0.76 24.19
C TYR A 84 -11.15 -1.80 23.17
N TYR A 85 -11.10 -1.49 21.87
CA TYR A 85 -11.38 -2.47 20.80
C TYR A 85 -10.22 -3.48 20.65
N SER A 86 -9.00 -3.08 21.01
CA SER A 86 -7.79 -3.90 20.91
C SER A 86 -7.46 -4.70 22.18
N HIS A 87 -8.29 -4.63 23.22
CA HIS A 87 -8.11 -5.32 24.51
C HIS A 87 -8.87 -6.65 24.55
#